data_AF-A0A3R9ZFQ6-F1
#
_entry.id   AF-A0A3R9ZFQ6-F1
#
_cell.length_a   1.000
_cell.length_b   1.000
_cell.length_c   1.000
_cell.angle_alpha   90.00
_cell.angle_beta   90.00
_cell.angle_gamma   90.00
#
_symmetry.space_group_name_H-M   'P 1'
#
loop_
_entity.id
_entity.type
_entity.pdbx_description
1 polymer ?
#
loop_
_entity_poly.entity_id
_entity_poly.type
_entity_poly.pdbx_seq_one_letter_code
_entity_poly.pdbx_strand_id
1 'polypeptide(L)'
;ELLTQVIAQHEDLDALLIPVLDREIDALDGVELATLRLGAYELRDHLEIPYRVVLDEAIELAKHFGGADSHKYINGVLDRLSSTLRSAEKQQAK
;
A
#
# COMPACT_ATOMS: atom_id res chain seq x y z
N GLU A 1 -11.71 -10.56 -8.25
CA GLU A 1 -12.37 -9.92 -7.10
C GLU A 1 -11.59 -8.71 -6.59
N LEU A 2 -10.29 -8.84 -6.35
CA LEU A 2 -9.37 -7.78 -5.92
C LEU A 2 -9.55 -6.42 -6.65
N LEU A 3 -9.46 -6.40 -7.99
CA LEU A 3 -9.62 -5.18 -8.78
C LEU A 3 -10.98 -4.50 -8.56
N THR A 4 -12.06 -5.29 -8.55
CA THR A 4 -13.43 -4.77 -8.35
C THR A 4 -13.58 -4.16 -6.96
N GLN A 5 -13.00 -4.79 -5.94
CA GLN A 5 -13.04 -4.30 -4.57
C GLN A 5 -12.23 -3.01 -4.39
N VAL A 6 -11.03 -2.94 -4.96
CA VAL A 6 -10.20 -1.73 -4.92
C VAL A 6 -10.90 -0.55 -5.59
N ILE A 7 -11.55 -0.75 -6.73
CA ILE A 7 -12.31 0.31 -7.41
C ILE A 7 -13.51 0.73 -6.56
N ALA A 8 -14.25 -0.23 -6.00
CA ALA A 8 -15.43 0.04 -5.19
C ALA A 8 -15.11 0.77 -3.88
N GLN A 9 -13.93 0.56 -3.31
CA GLN A 9 -13.54 1.07 -1.99
C GLN A 9 -12.43 2.12 -2.06
N HIS A 10 -12.17 2.71 -3.24
CA HIS A 10 -11.03 3.60 -3.43
C HIS A 10 -11.05 4.81 -2.48
N GLU A 11 -12.22 5.38 -2.17
CA GLU A 11 -12.34 6.51 -1.23
C GLU A 11 -11.91 6.13 0.20
N ASP A 12 -12.29 4.94 0.66
CA ASP A 12 -11.88 4.42 1.97
C ASP A 12 -10.38 4.11 2.01
N LEU A 13 -9.84 3.56 0.92
CA LEU A 13 -8.41 3.27 0.79
C LEU A 13 -7.59 4.58 0.76
N ASP A 14 -8.07 5.59 0.05
CA ASP A 14 -7.44 6.91 0.01
C ASP A 14 -7.45 7.56 1.40
N ALA A 15 -8.56 7.45 2.15
CA ALA A 15 -8.64 7.95 3.52
C ALA A 15 -7.63 7.29 4.47
N LEU A 16 -7.26 6.03 4.23
CA LEU A 16 -6.20 5.33 4.97
C LEU A 16 -4.80 5.76 4.55
N LEU A 17 -4.62 6.07 3.27
CA LEU A 17 -3.33 6.46 2.70
C LEU A 17 -2.97 7.91 3.03
N ILE A 18 -3.90 8.85 2.90
CA ILE A 18 -3.67 10.30 3.07
C ILE A 18 -2.86 10.64 4.33
N PRO A 19 -3.14 10.08 5.53
CA PRO A 19 -2.38 10.40 6.74
C PRO A 19 -0.91 9.95 6.72
N VAL A 20 -0.54 9.01 5.84
CA VAL A 20 0.81 8.44 5.76
C VAL A 20 1.56 8.86 4.49
N LEU A 21 0.91 9.61 3.59
CA LEU A 21 1.55 10.27 2.46
C LEU A 21 2.38 11.48 2.93
N ASP A 22 3.44 11.75 2.19
CA ASP A 22 4.34 12.89 2.34
C ASP A 22 4.10 14.00 1.30
N ARG A 23 3.22 13.74 0.33
CA ARG A 23 2.73 14.67 -0.69
C ARG A 23 1.23 14.45 -0.90
N GLU A 24 0.57 15.42 -1.50
CA GLU A 24 -0.85 15.31 -1.86
C GLU A 24 -1.10 14.09 -2.74
N ILE A 25 -2.24 13.43 -2.54
CA ILE A 25 -2.61 12.21 -3.28
C ILE A 25 -2.68 12.46 -4.80
N ASP A 26 -3.10 13.67 -5.20
CA ASP A 26 -3.18 14.10 -6.60
C ASP A 26 -1.80 14.30 -7.26
N ALA A 27 -0.72 14.32 -6.47
CA ALA A 27 0.66 14.40 -6.97
C ALA A 27 1.29 13.02 -7.22
N LEU A 28 0.57 11.94 -6.93
CA LEU A 28 0.97 10.57 -7.26
C LEU A 28 0.64 10.27 -8.72
N ASP A 29 1.51 9.54 -9.40
CA ASP A 29 1.15 9.01 -10.71
C ASP A 29 0.12 7.86 -10.57
N GLY A 30 -0.53 7.51 -11.68
CA GLY A 30 -1.59 6.50 -11.66
C GLY A 30 -1.10 5.10 -11.26
N VAL A 31 0.17 4.77 -11.50
CA VAL A 31 0.75 3.49 -11.11
C VAL A 31 1.02 3.49 -9.61
N GLU A 32 1.63 4.56 -9.09
CA GLU A 32 1.88 4.74 -7.66
C GLU A 32 0.58 4.64 -6.87
N LEU A 33 -0.44 5.38 -7.28
CA LEU A 33 -1.73 5.38 -6.61
C LEU A 33 -2.41 4.00 -6.67
N ALA A 34 -2.38 3.34 -7.84
CA ALA A 34 -2.97 2.01 -7.98
C ALA A 34 -2.25 0.96 -7.10
N THR A 35 -0.92 0.97 -7.09
CA THR A 35 -0.12 0.05 -6.26
C THR A 35 -0.33 0.31 -4.77
N LEU A 36 -0.41 1.58 -4.35
CA LEU A 36 -0.69 1.93 -2.96
C LEU A 36 -2.07 1.47 -2.52
N ARG A 37 -3.11 1.68 -3.34
CA ARG A 37 -4.47 1.21 -3.05
C ARG A 37 -4.53 -0.31 -2.93
N LEU A 38 -3.83 -1.03 -3.82
CA LEU A 38 -3.73 -2.48 -3.77
C LEU A 38 -3.11 -2.97 -2.46
N GLY A 39 -1.94 -2.43 -2.11
CA GLY A 39 -1.25 -2.78 -0.87
C GLY A 39 -2.06 -2.40 0.37
N ALA A 40 -2.72 -1.24 0.37
CA ALA A 40 -3.60 -0.82 1.46
C ALA A 40 -4.78 -1.77 1.66
N TYR A 41 -5.41 -2.20 0.56
CA TYR A 41 -6.52 -3.15 0.60
C TYR A 41 -6.07 -4.50 1.17
N GLU A 42 -4.97 -5.08 0.68
CA GLU A 42 -4.47 -6.35 1.21
C GLU A 42 -4.03 -6.23 2.68
N LEU A 43 -3.36 -5.14 3.06
CA LEU A 43 -3.01 -4.87 4.45
C LEU A 43 -4.25 -4.75 5.36
N ARG A 44 -5.39 -4.26 4.87
CA ARG A 44 -6.60 -4.12 5.69
C ARG A 44 -7.44 -5.40 5.73
N ASP A 45 -7.71 -5.99 4.57
CA ASP A 45 -8.75 -7.01 4.40
C ASP A 45 -8.22 -8.43 4.37
N HIS A 46 -6.95 -8.63 4.00
CA HIS A 46 -6.34 -9.95 3.85
C HIS A 46 -5.37 -10.25 5.01
N LEU A 47 -5.93 -10.44 6.21
CA LEU A 47 -5.15 -10.70 7.44
C LEU A 47 -4.33 -12.00 7.38
N GLU A 48 -4.74 -12.94 6.54
CA GLU A 48 -4.04 -14.20 6.28
C GLU A 48 -2.71 -14.03 5.51
N ILE A 49 -2.53 -12.90 4.81
CA ILE A 49 -1.31 -12.58 4.09
C ILE A 49 -0.37 -11.80 5.03
N PRO A 50 0.88 -12.26 5.25
CA PRO A 50 1.83 -11.53 6.07
C PRO A 50 2.15 -10.15 5.48
N TYR A 51 2.25 -9.11 6.31
CA TYR A 51 2.45 -7.74 5.83
C TYR A 51 3.71 -7.59 4.96
N ARG A 52 4.78 -8.36 5.27
CA ARG A 52 6.03 -8.34 4.48
C ARG A 52 5.81 -8.80 3.05
N VAL A 53 4.97 -9.82 2.84
CA VAL A 53 4.65 -10.32 1.50
C VAL A 53 3.89 -9.25 0.71
N VAL A 54 2.92 -8.58 1.34
CA VAL A 54 2.19 -7.48 0.68
C VAL A 54 3.13 -6.34 0.26
N LEU A 55 4.07 -5.97 1.14
CA LEU A 55 5.08 -4.95 0.82
C LEU A 55 6.00 -5.38 -0.32
N ASP A 56 6.52 -6.61 -0.28
CA ASP A 56 7.43 -7.15 -1.30
C ASP A 56 6.75 -7.18 -2.68
N GLU A 57 5.50 -7.65 -2.76
CA GLU A 57 4.74 -7.68 -4.02
C GLU A 57 4.44 -6.26 -4.55
N ALA A 58 4.07 -5.33 -3.67
CA ALA A 58 3.85 -3.93 -4.07
C ALA A 58 5.14 -3.27 -4.60
N ILE A 59 6.29 -3.57 -3.99
CA ILE A 59 7.60 -3.10 -4.43
C ILE A 59 7.96 -3.69 -5.79
N GLU A 60 7.72 -4.98 -6.01
CA GLU A 60 7.96 -5.61 -7.29
C GLU A 60 7.06 -5.02 -8.39
N LEU A 61 5.77 -4.80 -8.13
CA LEU A 61 4.87 -4.10 -9.07
C LEU A 61 5.41 -2.70 -9.42
N ALA A 62 5.88 -1.96 -8.43
CA ALA A 62 6.44 -0.62 -8.63
C ALA A 62 7.72 -0.63 -9.49
N LYS A 63 8.57 -1.66 -9.35
CA LYS A 63 9.78 -1.82 -10.19
C LYS A 63 9.43 -2.13 -11.64
N HIS A 64 8.34 -2.87 -11.88
CA HIS A 64 7.94 -3.28 -13.23
C HIS A 64 7.19 -2.17 -13.97
N PHE A 65 6.37 -1.38 -13.28
CA PHE A 65 5.43 -0.45 -13.92
C PHE A 65 5.63 1.03 -13.53
N GLY A 66 6.33 1.31 -12.43
CA GLY A 66 6.51 2.66 -11.90
C GLY A 66 7.76 3.38 -12.44
N GLY A 67 7.94 4.61 -11.97
CA GLY A 67 9.15 5.40 -12.23
C GLY A 67 10.38 4.87 -11.46
N ALA A 68 11.55 5.43 -11.77
CA ALA A 68 12.83 4.98 -11.23
C ALA A 68 12.89 4.94 -9.68
N ASP A 69 12.13 5.79 -8.99
CA ASP A 69 12.09 5.86 -7.52
C ASP A 69 10.75 5.46 -6.90
N SER A 70 9.74 5.07 -7.70
CA SER A 70 8.40 4.73 -7.20
C SER A 70 8.43 3.54 -6.22
N HIS A 71 9.31 2.58 -6.42
CA HIS A 71 9.46 1.43 -5.52
C HIS A 71 9.90 1.81 -4.09
N LYS A 72 10.83 2.77 -3.95
CA LYS A 72 11.27 3.27 -2.63
C LYS A 72 10.14 4.03 -1.94
N TYR A 73 9.43 4.83 -2.74
CA TYR A 73 8.30 5.61 -2.29
C TYR A 73 7.18 4.72 -1.72
N ILE A 74 6.72 3.76 -2.53
CA ILE A 74 5.67 2.80 -2.19
C ILE A 74 6.03 1.99 -0.95
N ASN A 75 7.26 1.50 -0.86
CA ASN A 75 7.75 0.81 0.33
C ASN A 75 7.62 1.69 1.59
N GLY A 76 8.07 2.95 1.52
CA GLY A 76 8.00 3.86 2.65
C GLY A 76 6.57 4.15 3.12
N VAL A 77 5.63 4.34 2.19
CA VAL A 77 4.22 4.60 2.50
C VAL A 77 3.56 3.35 3.10
N LEU A 78 3.72 2.18 2.48
CA LEU A 78 3.10 0.93 2.95
C LEU A 78 3.72 0.44 4.26
N ASP A 79 5.00 0.70 4.52
CA ASP A 79 5.63 0.40 5.81
C ASP A 79 5.03 1.25 6.94
N ARG A 80 4.77 2.54 6.69
CA ARG A 80 4.05 3.39 7.64
C ARG A 80 2.62 2.92 7.85
N LEU A 81 1.90 2.61 6.77
CA LEU A 81 0.51 2.12 6.84
C LEU A 81 0.40 0.80 7.62
N SER A 82 1.27 -0.16 7.32
CA SER A 82 1.31 -1.45 8.04
C SER A 82 1.64 -1.29 9.52
N SER A 83 2.34 -0.23 9.93
CA SER A 83 2.55 0.06 11.36
C SER A 83 1.25 0.44 12.07
N THR A 84 0.29 1.01 11.35
CA THR A 84 -1.06 1.32 11.86
C THR A 84 -1.98 0.10 11.77
N LEU A 85 -2.06 -0.55 10.61
CA LEU A 85 -3.02 -1.63 10.34
C LEU A 85 -2.57 -3.00 10.90
N ARG A 86 -1.26 -3.26 10.97
CA ARG A 86 -0.65 -4.56 11.33
C ARG A 86 0.32 -4.44 12.49
N SER A 87 0.05 -3.53 13.43
CA SER A 87 0.90 -3.29 14.61
C SER A 87 1.19 -4.57 15.41
N ALA A 88 0.18 -5.41 15.66
CA ALA A 88 0.34 -6.68 16.37
C ALA A 88 1.28 -7.65 15.66
N GLU A 89 1.17 -7.75 14.33
CA GLU A 89 2.03 -8.60 13.50
C GLU A 89 3.47 -8.10 13.49
N LYS A 90 3.67 -6.78 13.37
CA LYS A 90 5.00 -6.15 13.41
C LYS A 90 5.70 -6.28 14.77
N GLN A 91 4.95 -6.28 15.87
CA GLN A 91 5.50 -6.47 17.21
C GLN A 91 5.99 -7.91 17.44
N GLN A 92 5.32 -8.91 16.86
CA GLN A 92 5.73 -10.32 16.95
C GLN A 92 6.93 -10.65 16.05
N ALA A 93 7.14 -9.86 15.00
CA ALA A 93 8.21 -10.04 14.03
C ALA A 93 9.52 -9.31 14.38
N LYS A 94 9.59 -8.69 15.56
CA LYS A 94 10.76 -8.01 16.15
C LYS A 94 11.45 -8.94 17.15
#